data_AF-A0A3D6C4Y0-F1
#
_entry.id   AF-A0A3D6C4Y0-F1
#
_cell.length_a   1.000
_cell.length_b   1.000
_cell.length_c   1.000
_cell.angle_alpha   90.00
_cell.angle_beta   90.00
_cell.angle_gamma   90.00
#
_symmetry.space_group_name_H-M   'P 1'
#
loop_
_entity.id
_entity.type
_entity.pdbx_description
1 polymer ?
#
loop_
_entity_poly.entity_id
_entity_poly.type
_entity_poly.pdbx_seq_one_letter_code
_entity_poly.pdbx_strand_id
1 'polypeptide(L)'
;MKSISVLKDRKKQIFEKGGSEPFDMSCEKKSLAGAVSQRACVFCGSRVVLYPIADALHLIHGPIGCASYTWDIRGALSSGPELHRMSFSTDLSETDVIYGGEKKLKMA
;
A
#
# COMPACT_ATOMS: atom_id res chain seq x y z
N MET A 1 -33.23 -4.22 0.08
CA MET A 1 -31.96 -3.89 -0.59
C MET A 1 -31.74 -4.84 -1.75
N LYS A 2 -31.50 -4.35 -2.97
CA LYS A 2 -31.08 -5.22 -4.09
C LYS A 2 -29.80 -5.95 -3.68
N SER A 3 -29.75 -7.27 -3.82
CA SER A 3 -28.54 -8.03 -3.52
C SER A 3 -27.44 -7.61 -4.49
N ILE A 4 -26.35 -7.05 -4.00
CA ILE A 4 -25.16 -6.80 -4.83
C ILE A 4 -24.51 -8.17 -5.07
N SER A 5 -24.66 -8.70 -6.28
CA SER A 5 -24.27 -10.07 -6.64
C SER A 5 -22.81 -10.39 -6.30
N VAL A 6 -21.93 -9.39 -6.44
CA VAL A 6 -20.50 -9.52 -6.20
C VAL A 6 -20.17 -9.87 -4.73
N LEU A 7 -20.97 -9.45 -3.76
CA LEU A 7 -20.63 -9.55 -2.32
C LEU A 7 -20.96 -10.90 -1.68
N LYS A 8 -21.51 -11.87 -2.42
CA LYS A 8 -21.88 -13.19 -1.87
C LYS A 8 -20.70 -13.92 -1.21
N ASP A 9 -19.51 -13.77 -1.78
CA ASP A 9 -18.29 -14.43 -1.29
C ASP A 9 -17.73 -13.80 0.00
N ARG A 10 -18.22 -12.62 0.38
CA ARG A 10 -17.77 -11.90 1.59
C ARG A 10 -18.55 -12.24 2.85
N LYS A 11 -19.58 -13.09 2.76
CA LYS A 11 -20.43 -13.46 3.92
C LYS A 11 -19.63 -13.97 5.12
N LYS A 12 -18.62 -14.82 4.88
CA LYS A 12 -17.73 -15.35 5.93
C LYS A 12 -16.75 -14.31 6.51
N GLN A 13 -16.75 -13.08 6.03
CA GLN A 13 -15.89 -11.99 6.49
C GLN A 13 -16.67 -10.97 7.34
N ILE A 14 -17.91 -11.31 7.73
CA ILE A 14 -18.78 -10.53 8.60
C ILE A 14 -19.25 -11.48 9.69
N PHE A 15 -19.10 -11.08 10.95
CA PHE A 15 -19.57 -11.84 12.11
C PHE A 15 -20.43 -10.93 12.98
N GLU A 16 -21.60 -11.41 13.38
CA GLU A 16 -22.50 -10.70 14.28
C GLU A 16 -22.28 -11.19 15.72
N LYS A 17 -21.87 -10.27 16.59
CA LYS A 17 -21.59 -10.58 18.00
C LYS A 17 -22.89 -10.75 18.79
N GLY A 18 -22.97 -11.77 19.64
CA GLY A 18 -24.11 -12.00 20.54
C GLY A 18 -25.06 -13.12 20.09
N GLY A 19 -24.80 -13.76 18.95
CA GLY A 19 -25.49 -14.98 18.54
C GLY A 19 -25.03 -16.23 19.31
N SER A 20 -25.73 -17.34 19.08
CA SER A 20 -25.37 -18.68 19.60
C SER A 20 -24.23 -19.35 18.85
N GLU A 21 -23.92 -18.87 17.64
CA GLU A 21 -22.90 -19.45 16.78
C GLU A 21 -21.48 -19.14 17.29
N PRO A 22 -20.54 -20.11 17.17
CA PRO A 22 -19.14 -19.87 17.51
C PRO A 22 -18.52 -18.82 16.58
N PHE A 23 -17.48 -18.13 17.06
CA PHE A 23 -16.73 -17.19 16.24
C PHE A 23 -16.01 -17.92 15.11
N ASP A 24 -16.48 -17.72 13.87
CA ASP A 24 -15.87 -18.21 12.64
C ASP A 24 -15.85 -17.10 11.59
N MET A 25 -14.71 -16.41 11.46
CA MET A 25 -14.49 -15.35 10.48
C MET A 25 -13.26 -15.65 9.61
N SER A 26 -13.43 -15.54 8.29
CA SER A 26 -12.37 -15.72 7.31
C SER A 26 -11.60 -14.42 7.03
N CYS A 27 -10.36 -14.35 7.51
CA CYS A 27 -9.42 -13.25 7.26
C CYS A 27 -8.39 -13.60 6.17
N GLU A 28 -7.51 -12.65 5.81
CA GLU A 28 -6.36 -12.86 4.91
C GLU A 28 -6.67 -13.48 3.53
N LYS A 29 -7.92 -13.31 3.05
CA LYS A 29 -8.30 -13.69 1.68
C LYS A 29 -7.93 -12.59 0.69
N LYS A 30 -7.81 -12.91 -0.60
CA LYS A 30 -7.66 -11.89 -1.65
C LYS A 30 -8.89 -10.98 -1.68
N SER A 31 -8.69 -9.69 -1.93
CA SER A 31 -9.80 -8.74 -2.04
C SER A 31 -10.66 -9.08 -3.25
N LEU A 32 -11.98 -9.07 -3.05
CA LEU A 32 -12.96 -9.24 -4.11
C LEU A 32 -12.93 -8.04 -5.08
N ALA A 33 -12.82 -8.31 -6.38
CA ALA A 33 -12.80 -7.29 -7.41
C ALA A 33 -14.11 -6.50 -7.45
N GLY A 34 -14.03 -5.18 -7.64
CA GLY A 34 -15.21 -4.28 -7.67
C GLY A 34 -15.86 -4.03 -6.31
N ALA A 35 -15.35 -4.60 -5.21
CA ALA A 35 -15.93 -4.43 -3.88
C ALA A 35 -15.50 -3.14 -3.15
N VAL A 36 -14.76 -2.25 -3.82
CA VAL A 36 -14.20 -1.00 -3.25
C VAL A 36 -13.55 -1.26 -1.89
N SER A 37 -12.59 -2.19 -1.89
CA SER A 37 -11.89 -2.60 -0.67
C SER A 37 -11.08 -1.44 -0.08
N GLN A 38 -11.04 -1.34 1.24
CA GLN A 38 -10.21 -0.38 1.98
C GLN A 38 -8.75 -0.84 2.11
N ARG A 39 -8.37 -1.95 1.47
CA ARG A 39 -6.99 -2.45 1.48
C ARG A 39 -6.12 -1.68 0.50
N ALA A 40 -4.86 -1.52 0.87
CA ALA A 40 -3.79 -1.02 0.02
C ALA A 40 -2.87 -2.17 -0.46
N CYS A 41 -1.86 -1.83 -1.27
CA CYS A 41 -0.85 -2.78 -1.72
C CYS A 41 0.30 -2.95 -0.70
N VAL A 42 1.12 -3.98 -0.92
CA VAL A 42 2.28 -4.29 -0.07
C VAL A 42 3.32 -3.17 -0.03
N PHE A 43 3.47 -2.42 -1.13
CA PHE A 43 4.34 -1.24 -1.18
C PHE A 43 3.88 -0.16 -0.21
N CYS A 44 2.58 0.18 -0.19
CA CYS A 44 2.03 1.14 0.77
C CYS A 44 2.27 0.68 2.21
N GLY A 45 2.11 -0.63 2.47
CA GLY A 45 2.41 -1.22 3.78
C GLY A 45 3.88 -1.04 4.18
N SER A 46 4.82 -1.36 3.29
CA SER A 46 6.26 -1.13 3.50
C SER A 46 6.56 0.34 3.77
N ARG A 47 6.01 1.26 2.96
CA ARG A 47 6.24 2.70 3.12
C ARG A 47 5.76 3.21 4.48
N VAL A 48 4.61 2.75 4.98
CA VAL A 48 4.11 3.10 6.32
C VAL A 48 5.09 2.68 7.42
N VAL A 49 5.71 1.51 7.28
CA VAL A 49 6.70 1.01 8.25
C VAL A 49 8.04 1.76 8.15
N LEU A 50 8.41 2.23 6.95
CA LEU A 50 9.66 2.94 6.72
C LEU A 50 9.61 4.43 7.11
N TYR A 51 8.43 5.06 7.11
CA TYR A 51 8.28 6.48 7.46
C TYR A 51 8.98 6.92 8.75
N PRO A 52 8.94 6.16 9.87
CA PRO A 52 9.61 6.58 11.10
C PRO A 52 11.15 6.51 11.07
N ILE A 53 11.76 5.95 10.03
CA ILE A 53 13.23 5.91 9.88
C ILE A 53 13.68 7.27 9.34
N ALA A 54 13.93 8.19 10.26
CA ALA A 54 14.04 9.62 9.99
C ALA A 54 15.35 10.06 9.33
N ASP A 55 16.40 9.27 9.49
CA ASP A 55 17.78 9.51 9.02
C ASP A 55 18.12 8.76 7.73
N ALA A 56 17.14 8.11 7.09
CA ALA A 56 17.32 7.38 5.84
C ALA A 56 16.53 8.00 4.68
N LEU A 57 17.15 8.01 3.50
CA LEU A 57 16.45 8.27 2.24
C LEU A 57 15.77 6.98 1.77
N HIS A 58 14.48 7.07 1.50
CA HIS A 58 13.70 5.94 0.98
C HIS A 58 13.42 6.13 -0.51
N LEU A 59 14.31 5.62 -1.36
CA LEU A 59 14.20 5.69 -2.82
C LEU A 59 13.14 4.71 -3.34
N ILE A 60 12.15 5.24 -4.05
CA ILE A 60 11.09 4.45 -4.67
C ILE A 60 11.51 4.13 -6.10
N HIS A 61 11.90 2.88 -6.34
CA HIS A 61 12.23 2.43 -7.69
C HIS A 61 10.95 2.01 -8.43
N GLY A 62 10.46 2.90 -9.30
CA GLY A 62 9.21 2.68 -10.04
C GLY A 62 8.78 3.94 -10.79
N PRO A 63 7.59 3.91 -11.43
CA PRO A 63 6.97 5.09 -11.99
C PRO A 63 6.63 6.13 -10.90
N ILE A 64 6.55 7.41 -11.27
CA ILE A 64 6.34 8.52 -10.33
C ILE A 64 5.10 8.39 -9.42
N GLY A 65 4.03 7.75 -9.89
CA GLY A 65 2.75 7.72 -9.18
C GLY A 65 2.83 7.17 -7.75
N CYS A 66 3.56 6.07 -7.53
CA CYS A 66 3.72 5.49 -6.20
C CYS A 66 4.40 6.46 -5.22
N ALA A 67 5.37 7.24 -5.70
CA ALA A 67 6.09 8.23 -4.90
C ALA A 67 5.23 9.46 -4.60
N SER A 68 4.47 9.95 -5.58
CA SER A 68 3.61 11.12 -5.39
C SER A 68 2.41 10.84 -4.48
N TYR A 69 1.68 9.76 -4.70
CA TYR A 69 0.45 9.48 -3.94
C TYR A 69 0.68 9.00 -2.52
N THR A 70 1.89 8.54 -2.21
CA THR A 70 2.24 8.13 -0.85
C THR A 70 3.00 9.19 -0.08
N TRP A 71 3.41 10.30 -0.69
CA TRP A 71 4.26 11.31 -0.07
C TRP A 71 3.64 11.91 1.21
N ASP A 72 4.33 11.71 2.33
CA ASP A 72 4.03 12.27 3.66
C ASP A 72 2.59 12.06 4.17
N ILE A 73 1.91 11.02 3.70
CA ILE A 73 0.51 10.76 4.06
C ILE A 73 0.31 10.21 5.48
N ARG A 74 1.39 9.84 6.18
CA ARG A 74 1.33 9.18 7.50
C ARG A 74 1.62 10.11 8.67
N GLY A 75 2.31 11.24 8.44
CA GLY A 75 2.65 12.20 9.48
C GLY A 75 3.61 11.66 10.54
N ALA A 76 4.63 10.89 10.14
CA ALA A 76 5.63 10.39 11.09
C ALA A 76 6.45 11.54 11.69
N LEU A 77 6.48 11.61 13.02
CA LEU A 77 7.19 12.63 13.77
C LEU A 77 8.67 12.29 13.91
N SER A 78 9.51 13.32 13.87
CA SER A 78 10.92 13.26 14.21
C SER A 78 11.26 14.50 15.03
N SER A 79 12.14 14.34 16.02
CA SER A 79 12.72 15.45 16.79
C SER A 79 14.08 15.91 16.25
N GLY A 80 14.52 15.33 15.13
CA GLY A 80 15.84 15.57 14.54
C GLY A 80 15.78 15.53 13.01
N PRO A 81 16.49 14.60 12.34
CA PRO A 81 16.47 14.48 10.87
C PRO A 81 15.04 14.37 10.32
N GLU A 82 14.78 14.97 9.16
CA GLU A 82 13.46 14.92 8.49
C GLU A 82 13.56 14.35 7.07
N LEU A 83 14.62 13.60 6.76
CA LEU A 83 14.87 13.08 5.41
C LEU A 83 13.75 12.15 4.93
N HIS A 84 13.11 11.43 5.86
CA HIS A 84 11.96 10.55 5.61
C HIS A 84 10.71 11.27 5.10
N ARG A 85 10.60 12.59 5.34
CA ARG A 85 9.46 13.40 4.88
C ARG A 85 9.53 13.70 3.39
N MET A 86 10.68 13.56 2.77
CA MET A 86 10.85 13.77 1.34
C MET A 86 10.50 12.49 0.55
N SER A 87 10.07 12.65 -0.69
CA SER A 87 9.77 11.54 -1.60
C SER A 87 10.75 11.55 -2.77
N PHE A 88 11.41 10.40 -2.99
CA PHE A 88 12.40 10.22 -4.04
C PHE A 88 11.99 9.06 -4.93
N SER A 89 12.14 9.24 -6.23
CA SER A 89 11.75 8.24 -7.22
C SER A 89 12.79 8.16 -8.33
N THR A 90 12.96 6.97 -8.90
CA THR A 90 13.70 6.80 -10.15
C THR A 90 12.88 7.22 -11.38
N ASP A 91 11.58 7.48 -11.22
CA ASP A 91 10.62 7.86 -12.26
C ASP A 91 10.78 7.02 -13.54
N LEU A 92 10.49 5.72 -13.42
CA LEU A 92 10.63 4.80 -14.54
C LEU A 92 9.72 5.19 -15.71
N SER A 93 10.31 5.35 -16.89
CA SER A 93 9.60 5.61 -18.15
C SER A 93 9.43 4.32 -18.97
N GLU A 94 8.76 4.42 -20.12
CA GLU A 94 8.58 3.30 -21.04
C GLU A 94 9.92 2.66 -21.46
N THR A 95 10.94 3.48 -21.71
CA THR A 95 12.28 2.99 -22.08
C THR A 95 12.90 2.14 -20.95
N ASP A 96 12.69 2.54 -19.69
CA ASP A 96 13.17 1.78 -18.54
C ASP A 96 12.41 0.46 -18.35
N VAL A 97 11.14 0.40 -18.77
CA VAL A 97 10.34 -0.84 -18.77
C VAL A 97 10.81 -1.79 -19.87
N ILE A 98 11.09 -1.26 -21.08
CA ILE A 98 11.54 -2.07 -22.22
C ILE A 98 12.96 -2.61 -22.01
N TYR A 99 13.88 -1.76 -21.54
CA TYR A 99 15.31 -2.08 -21.48
C TYR A 99 15.83 -2.37 -20.05
N GLY A 100 14.98 -2.24 -19.03
CA GLY A 100 15.32 -2.44 -17.63
C GLY A 100 15.81 -1.18 -16.92
N GLY A 101 15.43 -1.03 -15.65
CA GLY A 101 15.71 0.16 -14.83
C GLY A 101 17.00 0.09 -13.99
N GLU A 102 17.77 -0.99 -14.04
CA GLU A 102 18.91 -1.22 -13.13
C GLU A 102 20.00 -0.15 -13.25
N LYS A 103 20.34 0.26 -14.47
CA LYS A 103 21.34 1.33 -14.70
C LYS A 103 20.86 2.65 -14.13
N LYS A 104 19.57 2.95 -14.25
CA LYS A 104 18.96 4.15 -13.68
C LYS A 104 18.97 4.10 -12.16
N LEU A 105 18.62 2.96 -11.56
CA LEU A 105 18.69 2.74 -10.13
C LEU A 105 20.11 2.94 -9.58
N LYS A 106 21.14 2.48 -10.29
CA LYS A 106 22.53 2.66 -9.88
C LYS A 106 23.01 4.12 -9.90
N MET A 107 22.43 4.96 -10.76
CA MET A 107 22.80 6.38 -10.89
C MET A 107 21.97 7.31 -9.98
N ALA A 108 20.86 6.82 -9.43
CA ALA A 108 19.98 7.55 -8.52
C ALA A 108 20.59 7.61 -7.11
#